data_AF-A0AAV2IRT4-F1
#
_entry.id   AF-A0AAV2IRT4-F1
#
_cell.length_a   1.000
_cell.length_b   1.000
_cell.length_c   1.000
_cell.angle_alpha   90.00
_cell.angle_beta   90.00
_cell.angle_gamma   90.00
#
_symmetry.space_group_name_H-M   'P 1'
#
loop_
_entity.id
_entity.type
_entity.pdbx_description
1 polymer ?
#
loop_
_entity_poly.entity_id
_entity_poly.type
_entity_poly.pdbx_seq_one_letter_code
_entity_poly.pdbx_strand_id
1 'polypeptide(L)'
;MDQTVKLLMAVMCVSFSAVVSQDEVCQTKPQGWVVEVGCWGHKFCNASKQVQTEFCDSGKVLDRDTMTCVLPGSGHNVCGNTTICSGRKDGFYPDTTVNCISYFVCSGGNNLGRLYCAAHLVFNSLIDSCDWSSNVAPPCGTLVASSTTPAT
;
A
#
# COMPACT_ATOMS: atom_id res chain seq x y z
N MET A 1 -45.54 -38.07 17.57
CA MET A 1 -45.61 -38.27 16.11
C MET A 1 -45.96 -36.91 15.54
N ASP A 2 -45.07 -36.18 14.90
CA ASP A 2 -44.44 -36.59 13.64
C ASP A 2 -42.96 -36.14 13.57
N GLN A 3 -42.06 -37.08 13.31
CA GLN A 3 -40.60 -36.91 13.25
C GLN A 3 -40.12 -36.31 11.92
N THR A 4 -41.01 -35.88 11.02
CA THR A 4 -40.66 -35.43 9.66
C THR A 4 -40.39 -33.92 9.51
N VAL A 5 -40.77 -33.06 10.47
CA VAL A 5 -40.58 -31.60 10.34
C VAL A 5 -39.20 -31.11 10.82
N LYS A 6 -38.44 -31.93 11.57
CA LYS A 6 -37.08 -31.58 12.03
C LYS A 6 -35.99 -31.76 10.95
N LEU A 7 -36.31 -32.39 9.81
CA LEU A 7 -35.32 -32.66 8.75
C LEU A 7 -35.37 -31.64 7.60
N LEU A 8 -36.38 -30.77 7.54
CA LEU A 8 -36.55 -29.76 6.48
C LEU A 8 -35.93 -28.39 6.80
N MET A 9 -35.38 -28.18 8.00
CA MET A 9 -34.59 -26.99 8.34
C MET A 9 -33.08 -27.15 8.07
N ALA A 10 -32.66 -28.26 7.44
CA ALA A 10 -31.27 -28.48 7.05
C ALA A 10 -30.95 -28.03 5.60
N VAL A 11 -31.91 -27.38 4.92
CA VAL A 11 -31.76 -26.88 3.54
C VAL A 11 -32.20 -25.41 3.46
N MET A 12 -31.61 -24.57 4.30
CA MET A 12 -31.42 -23.17 3.93
C MET A 12 -29.93 -22.97 3.72
N CYS A 13 -29.58 -22.96 2.43
CA CYS A 13 -28.32 -22.56 1.88
C CYS A 13 -28.11 -21.08 2.19
N VAL A 14 -27.79 -20.77 3.46
CA VAL A 14 -27.32 -19.44 3.82
C VAL A 14 -25.84 -19.41 3.46
N SER A 15 -25.64 -19.17 2.18
CA SER A 15 -24.46 -18.56 1.59
C SER A 15 -24.28 -17.17 2.22
N PHE A 16 -23.97 -17.12 3.51
CA PHE A 16 -23.27 -15.98 4.07
C PHE A 16 -21.81 -16.25 3.80
N SER A 17 -21.33 -15.57 2.75
CA SER A 17 -19.92 -15.42 2.41
C SER A 17 -19.10 -15.49 3.68
N ALA A 18 -18.24 -16.52 3.80
CA ALA A 18 -17.09 -16.36 4.66
C ALA A 18 -16.44 -15.05 4.18
N VAL A 19 -16.54 -14.00 4.99
CA VAL A 19 -15.81 -12.76 4.73
C VAL A 19 -14.35 -13.16 4.88
N VAL A 20 -13.76 -13.64 3.77
CA VAL A 20 -12.33 -13.89 3.66
C VAL A 20 -11.72 -12.50 3.56
N SER A 21 -11.58 -11.83 4.69
CA SER A 21 -10.68 -10.67 4.81
C SER A 21 -9.25 -11.15 5.06
N GLN A 22 -8.85 -12.29 4.48
CA GLN A 22 -7.46 -12.69 4.47
C GLN A 22 -6.83 -11.98 3.30
N ASP A 23 -5.93 -11.04 3.58
CA ASP A 23 -5.06 -10.44 2.59
C ASP A 23 -4.52 -11.52 1.62
N GLU A 24 -5.14 -11.65 0.43
CA GLU A 24 -4.80 -12.65 -0.59
C GLU A 24 -3.34 -12.54 -1.06
N VAL A 25 -2.68 -11.43 -0.70
CA VAL A 25 -1.26 -11.16 -0.93
C VAL A 25 -0.41 -12.38 -0.57
N CYS A 26 -0.56 -12.96 0.61
CA CYS A 26 0.32 -14.06 1.02
C CYS A 26 -0.01 -15.42 0.38
N GLN A 27 -1.19 -15.58 -0.24
CA GLN A 27 -1.52 -16.80 -0.98
C GLN A 27 -0.63 -16.95 -2.21
N THR A 28 -0.38 -15.84 -2.92
CA THR A 28 0.41 -15.79 -4.16
C THR A 28 1.90 -15.54 -3.93
N LYS A 29 2.29 -15.04 -2.75
CA LYS A 29 3.69 -14.72 -2.42
C LYS A 29 4.40 -15.87 -1.68
N PRO A 30 5.74 -16.00 -1.84
CA PRO A 30 6.50 -16.98 -1.09
C PRO A 30 6.50 -16.66 0.42
N GLN A 31 6.77 -17.68 1.25
CA GLN A 31 7.04 -17.46 2.68
C GLN A 31 8.23 -16.50 2.83
N GLY A 32 8.15 -15.58 3.79
CA GLY A 32 9.17 -14.57 4.02
C GLY A 32 9.19 -13.45 2.99
N TRP A 33 8.20 -13.35 2.09
CA TRP A 33 8.04 -12.16 1.27
C TRP A 33 7.79 -10.94 2.16
N VAL A 34 8.70 -9.97 2.15
CA VAL A 34 8.67 -8.76 3.00
C VAL A 34 8.35 -7.53 2.17
N VAL A 35 7.54 -6.64 2.72
CA VAL A 35 7.28 -5.30 2.18
C VAL A 35 7.15 -4.28 3.31
N GLU A 36 7.61 -3.07 3.07
CA GLU A 36 7.49 -1.96 4.02
C GLU A 36 6.03 -1.54 4.26
N VAL A 37 5.73 -1.12 5.48
CA VAL A 37 4.46 -0.46 5.87
C VAL A 37 4.67 1.05 6.01
N GLY A 38 5.88 1.54 5.70
CA GLY A 38 6.37 2.89 5.91
C GLY A 38 7.51 2.90 6.91
N CYS A 39 7.77 4.06 7.52
CA CYS A 39 8.85 4.22 8.50
C CYS A 39 8.65 3.42 9.79
N TRP A 40 7.46 2.88 10.02
CA TRP A 40 7.03 2.25 11.27
C TRP A 40 7.33 0.76 11.34
N GLY A 41 7.77 0.13 10.25
CA GLY A 41 7.97 -1.31 10.22
C GLY A 41 7.60 -1.94 8.89
N HIS A 42 7.62 -3.27 8.86
CA HIS A 42 7.41 -4.07 7.67
C HIS A 42 6.34 -5.14 7.92
N LYS A 43 5.83 -5.71 6.84
CA LYS A 43 4.96 -6.89 6.89
C LYS A 43 5.55 -7.99 6.05
N PHE A 44 5.32 -9.23 6.47
CA PHE A 44 5.83 -10.41 5.81
C PHE A 44 4.83 -11.56 5.80
N CYS A 45 5.01 -12.49 4.86
CA CYS A 45 4.22 -13.73 4.83
C CYS A 45 4.82 -14.79 5.74
N ASN A 46 4.10 -15.21 6.78
CA ASN A 46 4.54 -16.28 7.66
C ASN A 46 4.36 -17.68 7.04
N ALA A 47 4.77 -18.74 7.75
CA ALA A 47 4.66 -20.13 7.28
C ALA A 47 3.21 -20.58 7.02
N SER A 48 2.25 -19.96 7.71
CA SER A 48 0.81 -20.22 7.57
C SER A 48 0.15 -19.42 6.44
N LYS A 49 0.94 -18.76 5.57
CA LYS A 49 0.44 -17.90 4.48
C LYS A 49 -0.38 -16.72 4.96
N GLN A 50 -0.15 -16.26 6.19
CA GLN A 50 -0.79 -15.08 6.76
C GLN A 50 0.17 -13.88 6.71
N VAL A 51 -0.40 -12.68 6.52
CA VAL A 51 0.35 -11.43 6.67
C VAL A 51 0.60 -11.20 8.16
N GLN A 52 1.88 -11.09 8.52
CA GLN A 52 2.32 -10.68 9.84
C GLN A 52 2.96 -9.29 9.71
N THR A 53 2.61 -8.38 10.61
CA THR A 53 3.20 -7.03 10.65
C THR A 53 4.11 -6.91 11.85
N GLU A 54 5.33 -6.43 11.62
CA GLU A 54 6.29 -6.10 12.66
C GLU A 54 6.52 -4.60 12.66
N PHE A 55 6.12 -3.97 13.76
CA PHE A 55 6.36 -2.56 14.00
C PHE A 55 7.71 -2.38 14.69
N CYS A 56 8.39 -1.28 14.35
CA CYS A 56 9.59 -0.87 15.04
C CYS A 56 9.28 -0.43 16.47
N ASP A 57 10.18 -0.76 17.39
CA ASP A 57 10.13 -0.23 18.75
C ASP A 57 10.10 1.30 18.75
N SER A 58 9.60 1.87 19.84
CA SER A 58 9.57 3.33 20.03
C SER A 58 10.95 3.94 19.78
N GLY A 59 10.99 4.96 18.91
CA GLY A 59 12.21 5.69 18.54
C GLY A 59 13.07 5.03 17.47
N LYS A 60 12.64 3.91 16.87
CA LYS A 60 13.30 3.30 15.69
C LYS A 60 12.49 3.53 14.42
N VAL A 61 13.16 3.48 13.28
CA VAL A 61 12.58 3.60 11.94
C VAL A 61 13.00 2.43 11.07
N LEU A 62 12.16 2.03 10.12
CA LEU A 62 12.50 0.98 9.18
C LEU A 62 13.62 1.44 8.23
N ASP A 63 14.71 0.68 8.19
CA ASP A 63 15.67 0.70 7.10
C ASP A 63 15.16 -0.16 5.95
N ARG A 64 15.09 0.44 4.76
CA ARG A 64 14.48 -0.20 3.61
C ARG A 64 15.38 -1.26 2.98
N ASP A 65 16.70 -1.08 3.03
CA ASP A 65 17.64 -1.95 2.34
C ASP A 65 17.78 -3.29 3.08
N THR A 66 17.76 -3.25 4.41
CA THR A 66 17.83 -4.45 5.24
C THR A 66 16.46 -4.96 5.70
N MET A 67 15.39 -4.16 5.54
CA MET A 67 14.07 -4.41 6.14
C MET A 67 14.12 -4.57 7.67
N THR A 68 15.06 -3.89 8.34
CA THR A 68 15.22 -3.94 9.80
C THR A 68 14.98 -2.57 10.45
N CYS A 69 14.64 -2.56 11.73
CA CYS A 69 14.45 -1.31 12.47
C CYS A 69 15.79 -0.76 12.98
N VAL A 70 16.13 0.45 12.55
CA VAL A 70 17.36 1.18 12.89
C VAL A 70 17.04 2.48 13.62
N LEU A 71 18.07 3.16 14.13
CA LEU A 71 17.89 4.48 14.73
C LEU A 71 17.66 5.54 13.63
N PRO A 72 16.85 6.59 13.89
CA PRO A 72 16.71 7.71 12.96
C PRO A 72 18.07 8.31 12.58
N GLY A 73 18.29 8.57 11.30
CA GLY A 73 19.56 9.09 10.79
C GLY A 73 20.65 8.05 10.56
N SER A 74 20.40 6.76 10.81
CA SER A 74 21.22 5.66 10.31
C SER A 74 20.47 4.88 9.22
N GLY A 75 21.21 4.13 8.41
CA GLY A 75 20.64 3.38 7.27
C GLY A 75 20.26 4.27 6.08
N HIS A 76 19.58 3.67 5.11
CA HIS A 76 19.03 4.30 3.92
C HIS A 76 17.52 4.45 4.06
N ASN A 77 17.11 5.41 4.89
CA ASN A 77 15.71 5.80 5.03
C ASN A 77 15.58 7.33 4.99
N VAL A 78 14.39 7.79 4.61
CA VAL A 78 14.01 9.21 4.56
C VAL A 78 13.05 9.58 5.69
N CYS A 79 13.01 8.76 6.74
CA CYS A 79 12.05 8.85 7.82
C CYS A 79 12.26 10.11 8.65
N GLY A 80 11.18 10.86 8.92
CA GLY A 80 11.27 12.12 9.66
C GLY A 80 11.91 13.28 8.87
N ASN A 81 12.17 13.11 7.58
CA ASN A 81 12.63 14.21 6.73
C ASN A 81 11.50 15.24 6.55
N THR A 82 11.65 16.40 7.19
CA THR A 82 10.67 17.48 7.16
C THR A 82 10.68 18.25 5.85
N THR A 83 11.79 18.28 5.11
CA THR A 83 11.90 18.99 3.84
C THR A 83 10.94 18.43 2.79
N ILE A 84 10.73 17.11 2.77
CA ILE A 84 9.81 16.44 1.83
C ILE A 84 8.37 16.95 2.03
N CYS A 85 7.94 17.05 3.29
CA CYS A 85 6.56 17.37 3.67
C CYS A 85 6.36 18.82 4.12
N SER A 86 7.40 19.66 4.02
CA SER A 86 7.35 21.07 4.43
C SER A 86 6.32 21.83 3.62
N GLY A 87 5.37 22.47 4.30
CA GLY A 87 4.28 23.23 3.68
C GLY A 87 3.24 22.38 2.94
N ARG A 88 3.34 21.05 3.01
CA ARG A 88 2.37 20.12 2.42
C ARG A 88 1.29 19.76 3.43
N LYS A 89 0.08 19.51 2.93
CA LYS A 89 -1.00 18.91 3.73
C LYS A 89 -0.72 17.42 3.94
N ASP A 90 -1.39 16.84 4.92
CA ASP A 90 -1.41 15.40 5.11
C ASP A 90 -1.92 14.71 3.84
N GLY A 91 -1.24 13.63 3.42
CA GLY A 91 -1.57 12.92 2.18
C GLY A 91 -0.37 12.26 1.50
N PHE A 92 -0.58 11.85 0.25
CA PHE A 92 0.38 11.10 -0.54
C PHE A 92 0.94 11.95 -1.68
N TYR A 93 2.25 11.91 -1.90
CA TYR A 93 2.93 12.78 -2.86
C TYR A 93 3.87 11.99 -3.78
N PRO A 94 3.81 12.17 -5.11
CA PRO A 94 4.66 11.45 -6.04
C PRO A 94 6.13 11.81 -5.80
N ASP A 95 6.99 10.79 -5.82
CA ASP A 95 8.42 10.98 -5.87
C ASP A 95 8.89 11.10 -7.32
N THR A 96 8.93 12.34 -7.80
CA THR A 96 9.35 12.68 -9.16
C THR A 96 10.84 12.43 -9.41
N THR A 97 11.66 12.25 -8.37
CA THR A 97 13.11 11.99 -8.52
C THR A 97 13.42 10.60 -9.10
N VAL A 98 12.44 9.70 -9.06
CA VAL A 98 12.53 8.34 -9.61
C VAL A 98 11.41 8.03 -10.59
N ASN A 99 10.93 9.04 -11.32
CA ASN A 99 9.84 8.86 -12.30
C ASN A 99 8.55 8.31 -11.67
N CYS A 100 8.23 8.73 -10.44
CA CYS A 100 6.98 8.43 -9.75
C CYS A 100 6.71 6.93 -9.48
N ILE A 101 7.73 6.07 -9.57
CA ILE A 101 7.64 4.66 -9.16
C ILE A 101 7.54 4.50 -7.63
N SER A 102 7.69 5.60 -6.89
CA SER A 102 7.46 5.69 -5.46
C SER A 102 6.73 6.99 -5.11
N TYR A 103 6.21 7.05 -3.89
CA TYR A 103 5.52 8.20 -3.32
C TYR A 103 5.83 8.34 -1.84
N PHE A 104 5.73 9.56 -1.32
CA PHE A 104 5.92 9.89 0.09
C PHE A 104 4.59 10.02 0.80
N VAL A 105 4.56 9.63 2.06
CA VAL A 105 3.39 9.80 2.95
C VAL A 105 3.69 10.94 3.90
N CYS A 106 2.91 12.01 3.86
CA CYS A 106 3.05 13.15 4.75
C CYS A 106 1.97 13.16 5.82
N SER A 107 2.34 13.43 7.07
CA SER A 107 1.40 13.83 8.11
C SER A 107 2.04 14.77 9.12
N GLY A 108 1.34 15.85 9.46
CA GLY A 108 1.82 16.86 10.42
C GLY A 108 3.15 17.51 10.00
N GLY A 109 3.40 17.64 8.69
CA GLY A 109 4.66 18.17 8.15
C GLY A 109 5.85 17.19 8.17
N ASN A 110 5.63 15.93 8.57
CA ASN A 110 6.67 14.90 8.62
C ASN A 110 6.48 13.86 7.51
N ASN A 111 7.60 13.38 6.95
CA ASN A 111 7.60 12.22 6.07
C ASN A 111 7.52 10.92 6.87
N LEU A 112 6.44 10.18 6.66
CA LEU A 112 6.12 8.91 7.31
C LEU A 112 6.64 7.69 6.54
N GLY A 113 7.21 7.91 5.36
CA GLY A 113 7.84 6.86 4.57
C GLY A 113 7.76 7.11 3.08
N ARG A 114 8.65 6.43 2.36
CA ARG A 114 8.62 6.34 0.90
C ARG A 114 8.11 4.95 0.54
N LEU A 115 6.96 4.88 -0.12
CA LEU A 115 6.33 3.64 -0.54
C LEU A 115 6.49 3.47 -2.06
N TYR A 116 6.52 2.23 -2.52
CA TYR A 116 6.83 1.91 -3.92
C TYR A 116 5.66 1.25 -4.62
N CYS A 117 5.46 1.66 -5.86
CA CYS A 117 4.49 1.04 -6.73
C CYS A 117 4.94 -0.36 -7.16
N ALA A 118 3.97 -1.25 -7.31
CA ALA A 118 4.26 -2.59 -7.79
C ALA A 118 4.71 -2.56 -9.27
N ALA A 119 5.71 -3.38 -9.60
CA ALA A 119 6.23 -3.53 -10.96
C ALA A 119 6.55 -2.19 -11.64
N HIS A 120 5.85 -1.85 -12.73
CA HIS A 120 6.08 -0.65 -13.54
C HIS A 120 4.97 0.39 -13.39
N LEU A 121 4.15 0.29 -12.33
CA LEU A 121 3.11 1.27 -12.04
C LEU A 121 3.73 2.56 -11.51
N VAL A 122 3.00 3.66 -11.66
CA VAL A 122 3.38 4.99 -11.19
C VAL A 122 2.31 5.56 -10.27
N PHE A 123 2.70 6.44 -9.35
CA PHE A 123 1.75 7.03 -8.41
C PHE A 123 0.77 7.97 -9.12
N ASN A 124 -0.52 7.72 -8.94
CA ASN A 124 -1.62 8.54 -9.41
C ASN A 124 -2.21 9.35 -8.26
N SER A 125 -1.85 10.63 -8.19
CA SER A 125 -2.34 11.55 -7.14
C SER A 125 -3.85 11.85 -7.21
N LEU A 126 -4.55 11.45 -8.28
CA LEU A 126 -6.00 11.62 -8.37
C LEU A 126 -6.76 10.59 -7.50
N ILE A 127 -6.19 9.39 -7.35
CA ILE A 127 -6.81 8.27 -6.65
C ILE A 127 -5.98 7.79 -5.45
N ASP A 128 -4.92 8.52 -5.11
CA ASP A 128 -3.97 8.20 -4.04
C ASP A 128 -3.45 6.76 -4.09
N SER A 129 -3.20 6.24 -5.29
CA SER A 129 -2.76 4.86 -5.51
C SER A 129 -1.89 4.74 -6.76
N CYS A 130 -1.20 3.61 -6.88
CA CYS A 130 -0.41 3.29 -8.06
C CYS A 130 -1.33 2.83 -9.20
N ASP A 131 -1.08 3.35 -10.39
CA ASP A 131 -1.86 3.05 -11.58
C ASP A 131 -0.93 2.92 -12.80
N TRP A 132 -1.48 2.45 -13.91
CA TRP A 132 -0.78 2.44 -15.18
C TRP A 132 -0.47 3.86 -15.63
N SER A 133 0.72 4.09 -16.18
CA SER A 133 1.13 5.42 -16.63
C SER A 133 0.18 6.04 -17.67
N SER A 134 -0.53 5.22 -18.44
CA SER A 134 -1.57 5.67 -19.38
C SER A 134 -2.79 6.30 -18.72
N ASN A 135 -3.01 6.05 -17.42
CA ASN A 135 -4.12 6.59 -16.63
C ASN A 135 -3.69 7.77 -15.75
N VAL A 136 -2.41 8.16 -15.79
CA VAL A 136 -1.85 9.23 -14.95
C VAL A 136 -1.41 10.40 -15.82
N ALA A 137 -1.81 11.62 -15.45
CA ALA A 137 -1.38 12.81 -16.16
C ALA A 137 0.13 13.06 -16.01
N PRO A 138 0.77 13.79 -16.94
CA PRO A 138 2.12 14.29 -16.74
C PRO A 138 2.25 15.10 -15.42
N PRO A 139 3.39 15.03 -14.71
CA PRO A 139 4.67 14.47 -15.15
C PRO A 139 4.86 12.97 -14.91
N CYS A 140 3.96 12.31 -14.18
CA CYS A 140 4.14 10.92 -13.76
C CYS A 140 3.66 9.89 -14.81
N GLY A 141 2.75 10.29 -15.70
CA GLY A 141 2.25 9.40 -16.75
C GLY A 141 2.05 10.09 -18.09
N THR A 142 1.34 9.41 -18.98
CA THR A 142 1.15 9.77 -20.39
C THR A 142 -0.30 10.11 -20.73
N LEU A 143 -1.19 10.19 -19.73
CA LEU A 143 -2.57 10.58 -19.93
C LEU A 143 -2.62 12.05 -20.39
N VAL A 144 -2.65 12.23 -21.70
CA VAL A 144 -3.04 13.48 -22.32
C VAL A 144 -4.56 13.50 -22.37
N ALA A 145 -5.15 14.56 -21.82
CA ALA A 145 -6.59 14.81 -21.99
C ALA A 145 -6.85 15.04 -23.48
N SER A 146 -7.17 13.96 -24.20
CA SER A 146 -7.35 14.02 -25.65
C SER A 146 -8.71 14.64 -25.98
N SER A 147 -8.63 15.85 -26.53
CA SER A 147 -9.49 16.47 -27.53
C SER A 147 -10.96 16.78 -27.17
N THR A 148 -11.20 17.93 -26.53
CA THR A 148 -12.28 18.80 -27.03
C THR A 148 -11.73 19.53 -28.25
N THR A 149 -11.88 18.92 -29.43
CA THR A 149 -11.83 19.68 -30.68
C THR A 149 -13.03 20.63 -30.67
N PRO A 150 -12.88 21.97 -30.79
CA PRO A 150 -14.00 22.82 -31.15
C PRO A 150 -14.44 22.39 -32.54
N ALA A 151 -15.60 21.75 -32.64
CA ALA A 151 -16.27 21.57 -33.93
C ALA A 151 -16.45 22.97 -34.54
N THR A 152 -15.76 23.22 -35.65
CA THR A 152 -15.93 24.42 -36.46
C THR A 152 -17.19 24.28 -37.30
#